data_AF-A0A1F4U405-F1
#
_entry.id   AF-A0A1F4U405-F1
#
_cell.length_a   1.000
_cell.length_b   1.000
_cell.length_c   1.000
_cell.angle_alpha   90.00
_cell.angle_beta   90.00
_cell.angle_gamma   90.00
#
_symmetry.space_group_name_H-M   'P 1'
#
loop_
_entity.id
_entity.type
_entity.pdbx_description
1 polymer ?
#
loop_
_entity_poly.entity_id
_entity_poly.type
_entity_poly.pdbx_seq_one_letter_code
_entity_poly.pdbx_strand_id
1 'polypeptide(L)' 'MTKNFKSYLKFNESKYAGKYVVFIKGKLFKAGNNLLKMIEEAKKKYPKEVPLITKPLSGESYILNDHF' A
#
# COMPACT_ATOMS: atom_id res chain seq x y z
N MET A 1 -4.12 15.81 4.25
CA MET A 1 -3.03 14.84 3.97
C MET A 1 -3.22 13.61 4.87
N THR A 2 -3.49 12.42 4.31
CA THR A 2 -3.80 11.22 5.10
C THR A 2 -2.54 10.62 5.75
N LYS A 3 -2.69 9.93 6.89
CA LYS A 3 -1.58 9.25 7.60
C LYS A 3 -0.84 8.24 6.70
N ASN A 4 -1.56 7.55 5.82
CA ASN A 4 -1.00 6.60 4.87
C ASN A 4 -0.06 7.28 3.87
N PHE A 5 -0.43 8.44 3.35
CA PHE A 5 0.39 9.20 2.41
C PHE A 5 1.69 9.70 3.04
N LYS A 6 1.64 10.17 4.30
CA LYS A 6 2.86 10.56 5.04
C LYS A 6 3.83 9.40 5.23
N SER A 7 3.32 8.19 5.44
CA SER A 7 4.16 7.00 5.58
C SER A 7 4.71 6.50 4.26
N TYR A 8 3.96 6.69 3.17
CA TYR A 8 4.47 6.47 1.82
C TYR A 8 5.60 7.44 1.46
N LEU A 9 5.51 8.73 1.83
CA LEU A 9 6.60 9.70 1.57
C LEU A 9 7.91 9.38 2.31
N LYS A 10 7.85 8.66 3.44
CA LYS A 10 9.03 8.21 4.19
C LYS A 10 9.50 6.82 3.78
N PHE A 11 8.79 6.19 2.85
CA PHE A 11 9.03 4.82 2.43
C PHE A 11 10.09 4.78 1.33
N ASN A 12 11.06 3.88 1.44
CA ASN A 12 12.08 3.71 0.40
C ASN A 12 11.51 2.86 -0.75
N GLU A 13 11.00 3.53 -1.77
CA GLU A 13 10.36 2.95 -2.94
C GLU A 13 11.27 1.97 -3.69
N SER A 14 12.58 2.23 -3.74
CA SER A 14 13.56 1.40 -4.47
C SER A 14 13.61 -0.04 -3.97
N LYS A 15 13.39 -0.28 -2.66
CA LYS A 15 13.41 -1.63 -2.07
C LYS A 15 12.21 -2.48 -2.49
N TYR A 16 11.14 -1.85 -2.94
CA TYR A 16 9.87 -2.50 -3.25
C TYR A 16 9.42 -2.26 -4.70
N ALA A 17 10.35 -1.77 -5.54
CA ALA A 17 10.11 -1.56 -6.96
C ALA A 17 9.53 -2.83 -7.61
N GLY A 18 8.43 -2.66 -8.34
CA GLY A 18 7.72 -3.75 -9.03
C GLY A 18 6.80 -4.59 -8.14
N LYS A 19 6.78 -4.38 -6.82
CA LYS A 19 5.89 -5.07 -5.88
C LYS A 19 4.76 -4.15 -5.45
N TYR A 20 3.57 -4.72 -5.21
CA TYR A 20 2.50 -4.00 -4.52
C TYR A 20 2.86 -3.83 -3.06
N VAL A 21 2.52 -2.67 -2.51
CA VAL A 21 2.79 -2.25 -1.15
C VAL A 21 1.48 -1.79 -0.55
N VAL A 22 1.10 -2.36 0.58
CA VAL A 22 -0.15 -2.06 1.27
C VAL A 22 0.15 -1.35 2.57
N PHE A 23 -0.44 -0.17 2.78
CA PHE A 23 -0.35 0.61 4.00
C PHE A 23 -1.71 0.66 4.71
N ILE A 24 -1.69 0.48 6.03
CA ILE A 24 -2.88 0.53 6.89
C ILE A 24 -2.49 1.31 8.16
N LYS A 25 -3.32 2.25 8.64
CA LYS A 25 -3.02 3.17 9.76
C LYS A 25 -1.69 3.93 9.66
N GLY A 26 -1.19 4.19 8.46
CA GLY A 26 0.13 4.80 8.24
C GLY A 26 1.28 3.85 8.57
N LYS A 27 1.08 2.54 8.49
CA LYS A 27 2.13 1.53 8.62
C LYS A 27 2.14 0.63 7.40
N LEU A 28 3.34 0.24 6.96
CA LEU A 28 3.49 -0.81 5.97
C LEU A 28 2.91 -2.11 6.56
N PHE A 29 1.85 -2.61 5.94
CA PHE A 29 1.24 -3.88 6.33
C PHE A 29 1.94 -5.04 5.62
N LYS A 30 2.06 -4.96 4.29
CA LYS A 30 2.63 -6.04 3.48
C LYS A 30 3.15 -5.50 2.15
N ALA A 31 4.16 -6.16 1.58
CA ALA A 31 4.62 -5.91 0.22
C ALA A 31 4.81 -7.23 -0.54
N GLY A 32 4.41 -7.29 -1.81
CA GLY A 32 4.48 -8.50 -2.63
C GLY A 32 3.78 -8.37 -3.97
N ASN A 33 3.76 -9.45 -4.76
CA ASN A 33 3.20 -9.42 -6.12
C ASN A 33 1.72 -9.80 -6.18
N ASN A 34 1.20 -10.45 -5.14
CA ASN A 34 -0.15 -11.00 -5.14
C ASN A 34 -1.13 -10.06 -4.39
N LEU A 35 -1.58 -9.03 -5.09
CA LEU A 35 -2.42 -7.97 -4.53
C LEU A 35 -3.72 -8.49 -3.91
N LEU A 36 -4.42 -9.41 -4.59
CA LEU A 36 -5.71 -9.94 -4.13
C LEU A 36 -5.61 -10.57 -2.74
N LYS A 37 -4.63 -11.46 -2.54
CA LYS A 37 -4.36 -12.07 -1.22
C LYS A 37 -4.07 -11.01 -0.15
N MET A 38 -3.28 -10.00 -0.51
CA MET A 38 -2.91 -8.92 0.42
C MET A 38 -4.13 -8.06 0.82
N ILE A 39 -5.06 -7.80 -0.11
CA ILE A 39 -6.31 -7.10 0.16
C ILE A 39 -7.24 -7.95 1.05
N GLU A 40 -7.38 -9.25 0.77
CA GLU A 40 -8.20 -10.13 1.61
C GLU A 40 -7.68 -10.21 3.05
N GLU A 41 -6.37 -10.34 3.23
CA GLU A 41 -5.73 -10.30 4.55
C GLU A 41 -5.93 -8.95 5.25
N ALA A 42 -5.80 -7.85 4.51
CA ALA A 42 -6.03 -6.51 5.03
C ALA A 42 -7.49 -6.34 5.49
N LYS A 43 -8.47 -6.77 4.69
CA LYS A 43 -9.90 -6.72 5.03
C LYS A 43 -10.23 -7.59 6.25
N LYS A 44 -9.67 -8.80 6.35
CA LYS A 44 -9.87 -9.67 7.52
C LYS A 44 -9.32 -9.06 8.81
N LYS A 45 -8.14 -8.45 8.75
CA LYS A 45 -7.44 -7.93 9.93
C LYS A 45 -7.86 -6.51 10.31
N TYR A 46 -8.29 -5.72 9.32
CA TYR A 46 -8.69 -4.32 9.45
C TYR A 46 -9.99 -4.04 8.67
N PRO A 47 -11.13 -4.63 9.08
CA PRO A 47 -12.38 -4.54 8.32
C PRO A 47 -12.98 -3.14 8.24
N LYS A 48 -12.59 -2.24 9.14
CA LYS A 48 -13.10 -0.85 9.22
C LYS A 48 -12.16 0.19 8.59
N GLU A 49 -11.08 -0.25 7.96
CA GLU A 49 -10.09 0.68 7.43
C GLU A 49 -9.84 0.48 5.95
N VAL A 50 -9.58 1.61 5.29
CA VAL A 50 -9.25 1.66 3.88
C VAL A 50 -7.74 1.46 3.72
N PRO A 51 -7.28 0.33 3.15
CA PRO A 51 -5.87 0.13 2.84
C PRO A 51 -5.45 1.05 1.70
N LEU A 52 -4.30 1.70 1.84
CA LEU A 52 -3.65 2.39 0.72
C LEU A 52 -2.75 1.40 -0.01
N ILE A 53 -2.97 1.22 -1.31
CA ILE A 53 -2.20 0.31 -2.15
C ILE A 53 -1.37 1.17 -3.11
N THR A 54 -0.07 0.88 -3.19
CA THR A 54 0.84 1.53 -4.13
C THR A 54 1.75 0.49 -4.76
N LYS A 55 2.11 0.70 -6.02
CA LYS A 55 3.12 -0.11 -6.71
C LYS A 55 4.19 0.85 -7.22
N PRO A 56 5.27 1.07 -6.44
CA PRO A 56 6.38 1.87 -6.94
C PRO A 56 6.99 1.12 -8.14
N LEU A 57 7.12 1.79 -9.28
CA LEU A 57 7.93 1.29 -10.38
C LEU A 57 9.35 1.87 -10.24
N SER A 58 10.33 1.24 -10.87
CA SER A 58 11.72 1.73 -10.87
C SER A 58 11.91 3.09 -11.57
N GLY A 59 10.84 3.71 -12.10
CA GLY A 59 10.87 5.01 -12.78
C GLY A 59 9.66 5.90 -12.51
N GLU A 60 8.44 5.36 -12.42
CA GLU A 60 7.20 6.14 -12.22
C GLU A 60 6.22 5.45 -11.26
N SER A 61 5.80 6.12 -10.18
CA SER A 61 4.91 5.51 -9.17
C SER A 61 3.43 5.73 -9.50
N TYR A 62 2.64 4.64 -9.55
CA TYR A 62 1.18 4.70 -9.70
C TYR A 62 0.50 4.56 -8.34
N ILE A 63 -0.26 5.58 -7.94
CA ILE A 63 -1.03 5.60 -6.68
C ILE A 63 -2.50 5.37 -7.01
N LEU A 64 -3.04 4.22 -6.61
CA LEU A 64 -4.47 3.95 -6.69
C LEU A 64 -5.11 4.29 -5.34
N ASN A 65 -5.97 5.30 -5.33
CA ASN A 65 -6.75 5.72 -4.17
C ASN A 65 -8.23 5.52 -4.47
N ASP A 66 -8.71 4.30 -4.26
CA ASP A 66 -10.09 3.92 -4.55
C ASP A 66 -10.99 4.13 -3.31
N HIS A 67 -12.14 4.77 -3.53
CA HIS A 67 -13.17 5.00 -2.53
C HIS A 67 -14.31 3.99 -2.78
N PHE A 68 -14.19 2.79 -2.19
CA PHE A 68 -15.28 1.81 -2.13
C PHE A 68 -16.11 1.98 -0.86
#